data_AF-A0A4Z1CQH5-F1
#
_entry.id   AF-A0A4Z1CQH5-F1
#
_cell.length_a   1.000
_cell.length_b   1.000
_cell.length_c   1.000
_cell.angle_alpha   90.00
_cell.angle_beta   90.00
_cell.angle_gamma   90.00
#
_symmetry.space_group_name_H-M   'P 1'
#
loop_
_entity.id
_entity.type
_entity.pdbx_description
1 polymer ?
#
loop_
_entity_poly.entity_id
_entity_poly.type
_entity_poly.pdbx_seq_one_letter_code
_entity_poly.pdbx_strand_id
1 'polypeptide(L)'
;MSLSDRFSLRVLASLWVGLAMAAGGLAVWLWMASDAAWRGHLDRAYVAGLALADSLDNGSGLPEGIRLVQLRDAPALPPGWRQTVITLTGGGRPDLARGARLSLRIQSPDILYPVAEVQSLGGGSQAAGLASVARTLARFCSDPHLFVQQDAGPWLRVEGAAIWGCDAAPPDRRL
;
A
#
# COMPACT_ATOMS: atom_id res chain seq x y z
N MET A 1 39.43 36.28 20.94
CA MET A 1 40.27 35.14 21.38
C MET A 1 39.50 33.88 21.01
N SER A 2 39.84 33.27 19.88
CA SER A 2 39.06 32.17 19.30
C SER A 2 39.26 30.90 20.13
N LEU A 3 38.18 30.16 20.39
CA LEU A 3 38.19 28.86 21.11
C LEU A 3 39.11 27.81 20.47
N SER A 4 39.61 28.07 19.26
CA SER A 4 40.50 27.19 18.49
C SER A 4 41.95 27.14 18.97
N ASP A 5 42.41 28.07 19.82
CA ASP A 5 43.85 28.23 20.13
C ASP A 5 44.40 27.29 21.24
N ARG A 6 43.56 26.43 21.84
CA ARG A 6 43.97 25.59 22.99
C ARG A 6 43.81 24.08 22.81
N PHE A 7 43.24 23.61 21.69
CA PHE A 7 43.04 22.18 21.46
C PHE A 7 44.10 21.61 20.53
N SER A 8 44.79 20.56 20.98
CA SER A 8 45.70 19.79 20.12
C SER A 8 44.94 19.30 18.89
N LEU A 9 45.54 19.43 17.71
CA LEU A 9 45.01 18.92 16.42
C LEU A 9 44.52 17.46 16.52
N ARG A 10 45.15 16.65 17.38
CA ARG A 10 44.75 15.26 17.63
C ARG A 10 43.38 15.15 18.30
N VAL A 11 43.09 16.00 19.29
CA VAL A 11 41.79 16.03 19.98
C VAL A 11 40.69 16.48 19.01
N LEU A 12 40.97 17.50 18.21
CA LEU A 12 40.03 17.97 17.20
C LEU A 12 39.76 16.87 16.15
N ALA A 13 40.80 16.19 15.66
CA ALA A 13 40.67 15.09 14.71
C ALA A 13 39.86 13.91 15.28
N SER A 14 40.15 13.48 16.52
CA SER A 14 39.38 12.42 17.18
C SER A 14 37.91 12.79 17.38
N LEU A 15 37.64 14.06 17.72
CA LEU A 15 36.27 14.56 17.85
C LEU A 15 35.52 14.52 16.50
N TRP A 16 36.17 14.94 15.41
CA TRP A 16 35.59 14.85 14.07
C TRP A 16 35.31 13.40 13.64
N VAL A 17 36.23 12.47 13.91
CA VAL A 17 36.02 11.04 13.64
C VAL A 17 34.83 10.51 14.43
N GLY A 18 34.74 10.85 15.72
CA GLY A 18 33.61 10.46 16.57
C GLY A 18 32.28 11.01 16.06
N LEU A 19 32.23 12.29 15.68
CA LEU A 19 31.03 12.91 15.11
C LEU A 19 30.64 12.27 13.77
N ALA A 20 31.61 11.98 12.90
CA ALA A 20 31.34 11.33 11.61
C ALA A 20 30.76 9.91 11.81
N MET A 21 31.32 9.14 12.76
CA MET A 21 30.78 7.81 13.11
C MET A 21 29.37 7.91 13.69
N ALA A 22 29.12 8.87 14.58
CA ALA A 22 27.79 9.10 15.16
C ALA A 22 26.77 9.50 14.09
N ALA A 23 27.13 10.42 13.19
CA ALA A 23 26.27 10.83 12.08
C ALA A 23 25.95 9.65 11.15
N GLY A 24 26.95 8.83 10.80
CA GLY A 24 26.75 7.62 10.01
C GLY A 24 25.82 6.62 10.70
N GLY A 25 26.01 6.38 12.00
CA GLY A 25 25.16 5.48 12.79
C GLY A 25 23.72 5.98 12.87
N LEU A 26 23.51 7.28 13.10
CA LEU A 26 22.18 7.89 13.13
C LEU A 26 21.48 7.81 11.77
N ALA A 27 22.19 8.03 10.67
CA ALA A 27 21.64 7.90 9.33
C ALA A 27 21.17 6.47 9.03
N VAL A 28 22.00 5.47 9.34
CA VAL A 28 21.64 4.05 9.16
C VAL A 28 20.44 3.67 10.05
N TRP A 29 20.43 4.13 11.30
CA TRP A 29 19.32 3.86 12.21
C TRP A 29 18.00 4.48 11.71
N LEU A 30 18.02 5.74 11.27
CA LEU A 30 16.85 6.42 10.70
C LEU A 30 16.32 5.70 9.45
N TRP A 31 17.22 5.28 8.57
CA TRP A 31 16.88 4.49 7.38
C TRP A 31 16.18 3.18 7.77
N MET A 32 16.79 2.40 8.67
CA MET A 32 16.25 1.09 9.07
C MET A 32 14.91 1.21 9.79
N ALA A 33 14.73 2.26 10.62
CA ALA A 33 13.47 2.54 11.30
C ALA A 33 12.36 2.93 10.30
N SER A 34 12.66 3.83 9.34
CA SER A 34 11.73 4.19 8.28
C SER A 34 11.35 2.96 7.44
N ASP A 35 12.34 2.15 7.07
CA ASP A 35 12.13 0.98 6.25
C ASP A 35 11.25 -0.09 6.93
N ALA A 36 11.49 -0.35 8.22
CA ALA A 36 10.65 -1.25 9.01
C ALA A 36 9.20 -0.74 9.14
N ALA A 37 9.00 0.57 9.37
CA ALA A 37 7.66 1.16 9.48
C ALA A 37 6.87 1.02 8.17
N TRP A 38 7.52 1.30 7.03
CA TRP A 38 6.94 1.12 5.70
C TRP A 38 6.61 -0.34 5.39
N ARG A 39 7.51 -1.28 5.70
CA ARG A 39 7.22 -2.73 5.54
C ARG A 39 6.00 -3.15 6.35
N GLY A 40 5.93 -2.74 7.62
CA GLY A 40 4.77 -3.02 8.48
C GLY A 40 3.47 -2.38 7.99
N HIS A 41 3.51 -1.19 7.38
CA HIS A 41 2.34 -0.58 6.74
C HIS A 41 1.87 -1.38 5.52
N LEU A 42 2.78 -1.75 4.63
CA LEU A 42 2.47 -2.54 3.43
C LEU A 42 1.93 -3.94 3.77
N ASP A 43 2.48 -4.59 4.80
CA ASP A 43 2.03 -5.92 5.22
C ASP A 43 0.63 -5.85 5.87
N ARG A 44 0.33 -4.81 6.66
CA ARG A 44 -1.03 -4.57 7.16
C ARG A 44 -2.04 -4.39 6.04
N ALA A 45 -1.71 -3.60 5.02
CA ALA A 45 -2.58 -3.40 3.86
C ALA A 45 -2.79 -4.71 3.08
N TYR A 46 -1.73 -5.51 2.92
CA TYR A 46 -1.82 -6.83 2.28
C TYR A 46 -2.78 -7.77 3.05
N VAL A 47 -2.62 -7.88 4.37
CA VAL A 47 -3.49 -8.71 5.21
C VAL A 47 -4.94 -8.21 5.19
N ALA A 48 -5.16 -6.89 5.22
CA ALA A 48 -6.50 -6.32 5.10
C ALA A 48 -7.16 -6.64 3.75
N GLY A 49 -6.38 -6.68 2.66
CA GLY A 49 -6.87 -7.11 1.36
C GLY A 49 -7.21 -8.61 1.30
N LEU A 50 -6.46 -9.48 2.00
CA LEU A 50 -6.84 -10.89 2.17
C LEU A 50 -8.15 -11.03 2.95
N ALA A 51 -8.28 -10.32 4.08
CA ALA A 51 -9.47 -10.36 4.90
C ALA A 51 -10.70 -9.83 4.16
N LEU A 52 -10.54 -8.75 3.38
CA LEU A 52 -11.60 -8.22 2.53
C LEU A 52 -12.05 -9.25 1.48
N ALA A 53 -11.11 -9.98 0.87
CA ALA A 53 -11.46 -11.02 -0.09
C ALA A 53 -12.28 -12.13 0.57
N ASP A 54 -11.89 -12.56 1.77
CA ASP A 54 -12.66 -13.52 2.56
C ASP A 54 -14.06 -13.01 2.90
N SER A 55 -14.21 -11.74 3.31
CA SER A 55 -15.52 -11.13 3.55
C SER A 55 -16.39 -11.07 2.29
N LEU A 56 -15.77 -10.83 1.13
CA LEU A 56 -16.45 -10.80 -0.16
C LEU A 56 -16.91 -12.21 -0.58
N ASP A 57 -16.05 -13.21 -0.46
CA ASP A 57 -16.32 -14.58 -0.90
C ASP A 57 -17.27 -15.32 0.05
N ASN A 58 -17.08 -15.17 1.37
CA ASN A 58 -17.76 -15.96 2.40
C ASN A 58 -18.79 -15.18 3.22
N GLY A 59 -18.90 -13.86 3.01
CA GLY A 59 -19.78 -13.00 3.84
C GLY A 59 -19.34 -12.88 5.29
N SER A 60 -18.06 -13.11 5.59
CA SER A 60 -17.48 -12.95 6.93
C SER A 60 -17.47 -11.47 7.36
N GLY A 61 -17.20 -11.21 8.64
CA GLY A 61 -17.10 -9.85 9.17
C GLY A 61 -16.01 -9.04 8.46
N LEU A 62 -16.27 -7.76 8.20
CA LEU A 62 -15.29 -6.87 7.58
C LEU A 62 -14.11 -6.60 8.52
N PRO A 63 -12.87 -6.50 7.98
CA PRO A 63 -11.72 -6.13 8.79
C PRO A 63 -11.86 -4.70 9.32
N GLU A 64 -11.28 -4.43 10.49
CA GLU A 64 -11.30 -3.10 11.09
C GLU A 64 -10.74 -2.04 10.15
N GLY A 65 -11.39 -0.87 10.11
CA GLY A 65 -11.00 0.22 9.22
C GLY A 65 -11.46 0.08 7.76
N ILE A 66 -12.16 -1.01 7.42
CA ILE A 66 -12.80 -1.18 6.10
C ILE A 66 -14.33 -1.13 6.24
N ARG A 67 -14.97 -0.36 5.36
CA ARG A 67 -16.42 -0.40 5.16
C ARG A 67 -16.77 -0.66 3.71
N LEU A 68 -17.89 -1.33 3.48
CA LEU A 68 -18.46 -1.54 2.16
C LEU A 68 -19.74 -0.73 2.00
N VAL A 69 -19.81 0.04 0.92
CA VAL A 69 -21.01 0.78 0.53
C VAL A 69 -21.50 0.24 -0.79
N GLN A 70 -22.70 -0.32 -0.83
CA GLN A 70 -23.30 -0.80 -2.07
C GLN A 70 -23.80 0.38 -2.91
N LEU A 71 -23.41 0.40 -4.18
CA LEU A 71 -23.84 1.38 -5.17
C LEU A 71 -25.09 0.87 -5.90
N ARG A 72 -25.92 1.82 -6.35
CA ARG A 72 -27.06 1.54 -7.22
C ARG A 72 -26.64 1.32 -8.67
N ASP A 73 -25.71 2.16 -9.13
CA ASP A 73 -25.22 2.18 -10.50
C ASP A 73 -23.70 1.93 -10.55
N ALA A 74 -23.18 1.64 -11.74
CA ALA A 74 -21.74 1.52 -11.95
C ALA A 74 -21.03 2.85 -11.58
N PRO A 75 -19.84 2.79 -10.95
CA PRO A 75 -19.14 3.99 -10.53
C PRO A 75 -18.75 4.82 -11.75
N ALA A 76 -19.23 6.06 -11.78
CA ALA A 76 -18.81 7.06 -12.75
C ALA A 76 -17.39 7.52 -12.43
N LEU A 77 -16.60 7.85 -13.46
CA LEU A 77 -15.27 8.42 -13.28
C LEU A 77 -15.40 9.94 -13.12
N PRO A 78 -14.96 10.54 -11.99
CA PRO A 78 -14.97 11.98 -11.85
C PRO A 78 -14.11 12.68 -12.91
N PRO A 79 -14.47 13.90 -13.36
CA PRO A 79 -13.67 14.64 -14.33
C PRO A 79 -12.23 14.86 -13.84
N GLY A 80 -11.25 14.59 -14.71
CA GLY A 80 -9.82 14.74 -14.40
C GLY A 80 -9.20 13.60 -13.59
N TRP A 81 -9.99 12.63 -13.12
CA TRP A 81 -9.48 11.46 -12.41
C TRP A 81 -8.97 10.39 -13.38
N ARG A 82 -8.02 9.59 -12.90
CA ARG A 82 -7.46 8.43 -13.61
C ARG A 82 -8.12 7.16 -13.10
N GLN A 83 -8.37 6.21 -14.00
CA GLN A 83 -8.98 4.92 -13.65
C GLN A 83 -8.10 3.76 -14.08
N THR A 84 -7.84 2.86 -13.14
CA THR A 84 -7.25 1.55 -13.39
C THR A 84 -8.33 0.49 -13.25
N VAL A 85 -8.49 -0.37 -14.25
CA VAL A 85 -9.46 -1.48 -14.25
C VAL A 85 -8.71 -2.80 -14.23
N ILE A 86 -9.07 -3.68 -13.31
CA ILE A 86 -8.39 -4.95 -13.08
C ILE A 86 -9.46 -6.03 -12.91
N THR A 87 -9.27 -7.19 -13.53
CA THR A 87 -10.15 -8.34 -13.32
C THR A 87 -9.34 -9.46 -12.70
N LEU A 88 -9.76 -9.92 -11.53
CA LEU A 88 -9.15 -11.04 -10.82
C LEU A 88 -10.00 -12.29 -11.03
N THR A 89 -9.41 -13.33 -11.60
CA THR A 89 -10.07 -14.63 -11.79
C THR A 89 -9.64 -15.61 -10.71
N GLY A 90 -10.59 -16.35 -10.14
CA GLY A 90 -10.28 -17.46 -9.25
C GLY A 90 -9.64 -18.62 -10.02
N GLY A 91 -8.40 -18.98 -9.68
CA GLY A 91 -7.76 -20.23 -10.13
C GLY A 91 -6.69 -20.05 -11.20
N GLY A 92 -5.43 -20.34 -10.84
CA GLY A 92 -4.30 -20.46 -11.77
C GLY A 92 -4.34 -21.70 -12.69
N ARG A 93 -5.50 -22.37 -12.83
CA ARG A 93 -5.69 -23.53 -13.72
C ARG A 93 -6.68 -23.15 -14.83
N PRO A 94 -6.38 -23.40 -16.12
CA PRO A 94 -7.27 -23.07 -17.24
C PRO A 94 -8.68 -23.68 -17.09
N ASP A 95 -8.75 -24.82 -16.42
CA ASP A 95 -9.93 -25.65 -16.19
C ASP A 95 -10.89 -25.04 -15.13
N LEU A 96 -10.38 -24.10 -14.31
CA LEU A 96 -11.11 -23.36 -13.26
C LEU A 96 -11.53 -21.95 -13.71
N ALA A 97 -11.48 -21.63 -15.01
CA ALA A 97 -12.02 -20.39 -15.58
C ALA A 97 -13.55 -20.16 -15.35
N ARG A 98 -14.19 -21.06 -14.59
CA ARG A 98 -15.57 -21.01 -14.07
C ARG A 98 -15.69 -20.45 -12.64
N GLY A 99 -14.61 -20.04 -11.99
CA GLY A 99 -14.67 -19.36 -10.69
C GLY A 99 -15.22 -17.93 -10.79
N ALA A 100 -15.80 -17.43 -9.69
CA ALA A 100 -16.31 -16.06 -9.57
C ALA A 100 -15.23 -15.04 -10.00
N ARG A 101 -15.63 -14.02 -10.77
CA ARG A 101 -14.76 -12.97 -11.30
C ARG A 101 -14.93 -11.72 -10.46
N LEU A 102 -13.83 -11.18 -9.95
CA LEU A 102 -13.83 -9.93 -9.21
C LEU A 102 -13.29 -8.82 -10.11
N SER A 103 -14.18 -7.93 -10.52
CA SER A 103 -13.83 -6.73 -11.27
C SER A 103 -13.52 -5.62 -10.28
N LEU A 104 -12.36 -4.99 -10.43
CA LEU A 104 -11.92 -3.86 -9.63
C LEU A 104 -11.81 -2.61 -10.49
N ARG A 105 -12.21 -1.48 -9.93
CA ARG A 105 -11.93 -0.16 -10.46
C ARG A 105 -11.27 0.66 -9.38
N ILE A 106 -10.08 1.15 -9.66
CA ILE A 106 -9.34 2.06 -8.81
C ILE A 106 -9.39 3.42 -9.49
N GLN A 107 -10.03 4.39 -8.86
CA GLN A 107 -10.08 5.76 -9.35
C GLN A 107 -9.21 6.63 -8.46
N SER A 108 -8.28 7.39 -9.03
CA SER A 108 -7.38 8.26 -8.27
C SER A 108 -7.30 9.64 -8.94
N PRO A 109 -7.22 10.73 -8.15
CA PRO A 109 -7.01 12.07 -8.70
C PRO A 109 -5.61 12.23 -9.31
N ASP A 110 -4.60 11.58 -8.72
CA ASP A 110 -3.20 11.96 -8.93
C ASP A 110 -2.45 11.01 -9.86
N ILE A 111 -2.76 9.71 -9.80
CA ILE A 111 -1.93 8.67 -10.43
C ILE A 111 -2.74 7.58 -11.13
N LEU A 112 -2.13 6.98 -12.15
CA LEU A 112 -2.61 5.73 -12.72
C LEU A 112 -1.88 4.58 -12.02
N TYR A 113 -2.61 3.70 -11.37
CA TYR A 113 -2.00 2.58 -10.65
C TYR A 113 -1.44 1.54 -11.64
N PRO A 114 -0.18 1.11 -11.48
CA PRO A 114 0.46 0.16 -12.39
C PRO A 114 -0.16 -1.23 -12.25
N VAL A 115 -0.84 -1.69 -13.31
CA VAL A 115 -1.47 -3.02 -13.34
C VAL A 115 -0.44 -4.16 -13.30
N ALA A 116 0.79 -3.91 -13.75
CA ALA A 116 1.88 -4.88 -13.71
C ALA A 116 2.36 -5.20 -12.28
N GLU A 117 2.28 -4.25 -11.34
CA GLU A 117 2.59 -4.51 -9.92
C GLU A 117 1.45 -5.25 -9.22
N VAL A 118 0.22 -5.03 -9.68
CA VAL A 118 -0.97 -5.73 -9.16
C VAL A 118 -1.00 -7.18 -9.66
N GLN A 119 -0.50 -7.45 -10.87
CA GLN A 119 -0.51 -8.77 -11.47
C GLN A 119 0.61 -9.67 -10.92
N SER A 120 0.19 -10.65 -10.13
CA SER A 120 0.89 -11.90 -9.84
C SER A 120 2.15 -11.84 -8.96
N LEU A 121 2.07 -11.16 -7.81
CA LEU A 121 2.93 -11.50 -6.64
C LEU A 121 2.33 -12.64 -5.77
N GLY A 122 1.32 -13.36 -6.24
CA GLY A 122 0.62 -14.37 -5.44
C GLY A 122 -0.06 -15.44 -6.28
N GLY A 123 0.73 -16.10 -7.15
CA GLY A 123 0.25 -17.11 -8.10
C GLY A 123 -0.90 -17.97 -7.58
N GLY A 124 -2.13 -17.67 -8.02
CA GLY A 124 -3.22 -18.65 -8.08
C GLY A 124 -4.60 -18.28 -7.55
N SER A 125 -4.82 -17.18 -6.80
CA SER A 125 -6.16 -16.87 -6.23
C SER A 125 -6.60 -15.40 -6.29
N GLN A 126 -7.91 -15.19 -6.32
CA GLN A 126 -8.54 -13.86 -6.29
C GLN A 126 -8.20 -13.10 -5.00
N ALA A 127 -8.16 -13.79 -3.86
CA ALA A 127 -7.78 -13.20 -2.58
C ALA A 127 -6.35 -12.64 -2.59
N ALA A 128 -5.39 -13.40 -3.13
CA ALA A 128 -4.00 -12.92 -3.26
C ALA A 128 -3.90 -11.71 -4.21
N GLY A 129 -4.74 -11.69 -5.26
CA GLY A 129 -4.84 -10.53 -6.14
C GLY A 129 -5.37 -9.28 -5.42
N LEU A 130 -6.41 -9.41 -4.59
CA LEU A 130 -6.96 -8.28 -3.83
C LEU A 130 -5.98 -7.79 -2.76
N ALA A 131 -5.26 -8.71 -2.11
CA ALA A 131 -4.18 -8.39 -1.18
C ALA A 131 -3.04 -7.62 -1.87
N SER A 132 -2.68 -8.02 -3.09
CA SER A 132 -1.71 -7.29 -3.92
C SER A 132 -2.20 -5.88 -4.24
N VAL A 133 -3.46 -5.74 -4.67
CA VAL A 133 -4.09 -4.42 -4.90
C VAL A 133 -3.98 -3.55 -3.65
N ALA A 134 -4.42 -4.03 -2.49
CA ALA A 134 -4.40 -3.25 -1.26
C ALA A 134 -2.98 -2.81 -0.87
N ARG A 135 -1.98 -3.70 -1.02
CA ARG A 135 -0.56 -3.37 -0.83
C ARG A 135 -0.08 -2.30 -1.82
N THR A 136 -0.48 -2.39 -3.08
CA THR A 136 -0.15 -1.39 -4.10
C THR A 136 -0.80 -0.04 -3.77
N LEU A 137 -2.06 -0.01 -3.33
CA LEU A 137 -2.71 1.22 -2.88
C LEU A 137 -1.91 1.85 -1.73
N ALA A 138 -1.52 1.08 -0.72
CA ALA A 138 -0.75 1.56 0.43
C ALA A 138 0.66 2.03 0.08
N ARG A 139 1.27 1.47 -0.98
CA ARG A 139 2.58 1.90 -1.46
C ARG A 139 2.54 3.31 -2.03
N PHE A 140 1.48 3.65 -2.75
CA PHE A 140 1.33 4.96 -3.34
C PHE A 140 0.41 5.79 -2.43
N CYS A 141 1.01 6.69 -1.64
CA CYS A 141 0.26 7.72 -0.91
C CYS A 141 -0.57 8.53 -1.93
N SER A 142 -1.83 8.14 -2.09
CA SER A 142 -2.89 8.90 -2.74
C SER A 142 -4.21 8.54 -2.04
N ASP A 143 -5.30 9.18 -2.44
CA ASP A 143 -6.64 8.92 -1.90
C ASP A 143 -7.54 8.24 -2.94
N PRO A 144 -7.28 6.96 -3.26
CA PRO A 144 -8.01 6.25 -4.29
C PRO A 144 -9.41 5.87 -3.82
N HIS A 145 -10.37 5.92 -4.73
CA HIS A 145 -11.63 5.22 -4.59
C HIS A 145 -11.48 3.82 -5.18
N LEU A 146 -11.56 2.80 -4.31
CA LEU A 146 -11.59 1.40 -4.71
C LEU A 146 -13.04 0.93 -4.83
N PHE A 147 -13.39 0.40 -6.00
CA PHE A 147 -14.66 -0.24 -6.25
C PHE A 147 -14.44 -1.69 -6.66
N VAL A 148 -15.31 -2.57 -6.19
CA VAL A 148 -15.29 -3.99 -6.48
C VAL A 148 -16.66 -4.45 -6.94
N GLN A 149 -16.69 -5.42 -7.86
CA GLN A 149 -17.89 -6.08 -8.35
C GLN A 149 -17.59 -7.56 -8.48
N GLN A 150 -18.35 -8.39 -7.77
CA GLN A 150 -18.34 -9.84 -7.94
C GLN A 150 -19.28 -10.22 -9.08
N ASP A 151 -18.76 -10.92 -10.08
CA ASP A 151 -19.46 -11.33 -11.30
C ASP A 151 -20.28 -10.17 -11.91
N ALA A 152 -21.59 -10.35 -12.04
CA ALA A 152 -22.53 -9.33 -12.51
C ALA A 152 -23.37 -8.73 -11.36
N GLY A 153 -22.90 -8.87 -10.12
CA GLY A 153 -23.55 -8.35 -8.92
C GLY A 153 -23.48 -6.82 -8.80
N PRO A 154 -23.95 -6.24 -7.68
CA PRO A 154 -23.88 -4.81 -7.46
C PRO A 154 -22.43 -4.34 -7.28
N TRP A 155 -22.16 -3.09 -7.64
CA TRP A 155 -20.89 -2.45 -7.33
C TRP A 155 -20.82 -2.12 -5.85
N LEU A 156 -19.67 -2.38 -5.23
CA LEU A 156 -19.38 -2.03 -3.84
C LEU A 156 -18.22 -1.04 -3.84
N ARG A 157 -18.35 0.07 -3.13
CA ARG A 157 -17.24 0.96 -2.80
C ARG A 157 -16.59 0.47 -1.51
N VAL A 158 -15.28 0.29 -1.56
CA VAL A 158 -14.45 -0.09 -0.43
C VAL A 158 -13.87 1.18 0.18
N GLU A 159 -14.33 1.53 1.38
CA GLU A 159 -13.77 2.61 2.18
C GLU A 159 -12.67 2.04 3.07
N GLY A 160 -11.41 2.14 2.64
CA GLY A 160 -10.24 1.63 3.38
C GLY A 160 -9.10 2.65 3.54
N ALA A 161 -9.42 3.95 3.49
CA ALA A 161 -8.43 5.02 3.60
C ALA A 161 -7.62 4.96 4.91
N ALA A 162 -8.22 4.46 5.99
CA ALA A 162 -7.53 4.25 7.27
C ALA A 162 -6.41 3.19 7.20
N ILE A 163 -6.40 2.35 6.17
CA ILE A 163 -5.43 1.26 5.97
C ILE A 163 -4.39 1.62 4.92
N TRP A 164 -4.82 2.13 3.77
CA TRP A 164 -3.97 2.36 2.59
C TRP A 164 -4.04 3.77 2.01
N GLY A 165 -4.79 4.68 2.64
CA GLY A 165 -4.84 6.09 2.24
C GLY A 165 -3.59 6.85 2.66
N CYS A 166 -3.43 8.06 2.13
CA CYS A 166 -2.24 8.88 2.37
C CYS A 166 -1.98 9.15 3.86
N ASP A 167 -3.03 9.48 4.62
CA ASP A 167 -2.93 9.79 6.05
C ASP A 167 -2.50 8.60 6.91
N ALA A 168 -2.65 7.37 6.38
CA ALA A 168 -2.24 6.14 7.07
C ALA A 168 -0.76 5.78 6.83
N ALA A 169 -0.10 6.46 5.89
CA ALA A 169 1.29 6.18 5.51
C ALA A 169 2.27 6.68 6.59
N PRO A 170 3.32 5.89 6.93
CA PRO A 170 4.35 6.34 7.85
C PRO A 170 5.22 7.44 7.20
N PRO A 171 5.83 8.34 8.01
CA PRO A 171 6.71 9.37 7.47
C PRO A 171 7.92 8.76 6.77
N ASP A 172 8.16 9.15 5.52
CA ASP A 172 9.34 8.71 4.80
C ASP A 172 10.59 9.50 5.23
N ARG A 173 11.48 8.81 5.95
CA ARG A 173 12.78 9.34 6.40
C ARG A 173 13.96 8.65 5.70
N ARG A 174 13.70 7.98 4.58
CA ARG A 174 14.76 7.43 3.74
C ARG A 174 15.46 8.61 3.05
N LEU A 175 16.78 8.69 3.24
CA LEU A 175 17.66 9.75 2.71
C LEU A 175 18.26 9.35 1.37
#